data_AF-A0AAD0MTB7-F1
#
_entry.id   AF-A0AAD0MTB7-F1
#
_cell.length_a   1.000
_cell.length_b   1.000
_cell.length_c   1.000
_cell.angle_alpha   90.00
_cell.angle_beta   90.00
_cell.angle_gamma   90.00
#
_symmetry.space_group_name_H-M   'P 1'
#
loop_
_entity.id
_entity.type
_entity.pdbx_description
1 polymer ?
#
loop_
_entity_poly.entity_id
_entity_poly.type
_entity_poly.pdbx_seq_one_letter_code
_entity_poly.pdbx_strand_id
1 'polypeptide(L)'
;MTISKQIAHVKLDNETGDWLLPHDLMGHLESVAQQAGLNAVPFESFAWCYAAGLWHDLGKYRAPFQYYIRVASGFERENAHVEREKSPGRVFHSTAGTLHAIKQWPGCKRIVVQKELVTNVSK
;
A
#
# COMPACT_ATOMS: atom_id res chain seq x y z
N MET A 1 3.45 -18.38 15.09
CA MET A 1 2.82 -17.10 14.69
C MET A 1 2.57 -17.15 13.19
N THR A 2 1.32 -17.01 12.75
CA THR A 2 0.98 -17.06 11.32
C THR A 2 1.26 -15.70 10.71
N ILE A 3 2.22 -15.61 9.80
CA ILE A 3 2.45 -14.38 9.04
C ILE A 3 1.18 -14.08 8.24
N SER A 4 0.62 -12.87 8.38
CA SER A 4 -0.56 -12.46 7.62
C SER A 4 -0.33 -12.70 6.13
N LYS A 5 -1.32 -13.25 5.43
CA LYS A 5 -1.22 -13.54 3.99
C LYS A 5 -1.03 -12.25 3.17
N GLN A 6 -1.49 -11.10 3.67
CA GLN A 6 -1.32 -9.80 3.04
C GLN A 6 -0.77 -8.77 4.05
N ILE A 7 0.41 -8.26 3.75
CA ILE A 7 1.13 -7.33 4.61
C ILE A 7 0.98 -5.90 4.07
N ALA A 8 0.71 -4.95 4.96
CA ALA A 8 0.72 -3.52 4.67
C ALA A 8 2.13 -2.93 4.87
N HIS A 9 2.76 -3.29 6.00
CA HIS A 9 4.05 -2.78 6.43
C HIS A 9 4.83 -3.82 7.23
N VAL A 10 6.15 -3.78 7.07
CA VAL A 10 7.13 -4.46 7.90
C VAL A 10 8.06 -3.41 8.49
N LYS A 11 8.53 -3.61 9.72
CA LYS A 11 9.44 -2.70 10.41
C LYS A 11 10.47 -3.52 11.17
N LEU A 12 11.73 -3.19 10.95
CA LEU A 12 12.83 -3.71 11.77
C LEU A 12 12.83 -2.93 13.09
N ASP A 13 12.95 -3.66 14.18
CA ASP A 13 13.24 -3.07 15.47
C ASP A 13 14.71 -2.65 15.51
N ASN A 14 14.94 -1.37 15.77
CA ASN A 14 16.29 -0.80 15.79
C ASN A 14 17.07 -1.20 17.05
N GLU A 15 16.37 -1.64 18.11
CA GLU A 15 17.00 -2.02 19.37
C GLU A 15 17.43 -3.49 19.36
N THR A 16 16.53 -4.39 18.96
CA THR A 16 16.78 -5.84 18.95
C THR A 16 17.40 -6.33 17.64
N GLY A 17 17.22 -5.59 16.54
CA GLY A 17 17.57 -6.06 15.20
C GLY A 17 16.60 -7.10 14.64
N ASP A 18 15.51 -7.40 15.36
CA ASP A 18 14.48 -8.34 14.94
C ASP A 18 13.35 -7.63 14.18
N TRP A 19 12.62 -8.38 13.36
CA TRP A 19 11.43 -7.84 12.71
C TRP A 19 10.25 -7.80 13.67
N LEU A 20 9.58 -6.65 13.73
CA LEU A 20 8.29 -6.53 14.42
C LEU A 20 7.22 -7.34 13.69
N LEU A 21 6.16 -7.70 14.42
CA LEU A 21 4.99 -8.36 13.83
C LEU A 21 4.48 -7.54 12.63
N PRO A 22 4.34 -8.14 11.43
CA PRO A 22 3.88 -7.43 10.26
C PRO A 22 2.48 -6.85 10.47
N HIS A 23 2.30 -5.60 10.02
CA HIS A 23 0.99 -4.97 10.02
C HIS A 23 0.17 -5.55 8.88
N ASP A 24 -0.99 -6.13 9.19
CA ASP A 24 -1.87 -6.71 8.19
C ASP A 24 -2.52 -5.61 7.32
N LEU A 25 -2.75 -5.93 6.04
CA LEU A 25 -3.23 -4.94 5.07
C LEU A 25 -4.69 -4.51 5.32
N MET A 26 -5.56 -5.43 5.74
CA MET A 26 -6.98 -5.12 5.90
C MET A 26 -7.21 -4.19 7.09
N GLY A 27 -6.68 -4.54 8.26
CA GLY A 27 -6.73 -3.72 9.47
C GLY A 27 -6.04 -2.38 9.30
N HIS A 28 -4.93 -2.33 8.54
CA HIS A 28 -4.30 -1.07 8.17
C HIS A 28 -5.27 -0.16 7.39
N LEU A 29 -5.92 -0.68 6.33
CA LEU A 29 -6.84 0.11 5.51
C LEU A 29 -8.07 0.56 6.31
N GLU A 30 -8.65 -0.31 7.15
CA GLU A 30 -9.79 0.01 8.00
C GLU A 30 -9.43 1.09 9.04
N SER A 31 -8.27 0.97 9.69
CA SER A 31 -7.80 1.95 10.67
C SER A 31 -7.53 3.31 10.03
N VAL A 32 -6.86 3.33 8.87
CA VAL A 32 -6.60 4.57 8.12
C VAL A 32 -7.91 5.20 7.65
N ALA A 33 -8.84 4.41 7.12
CA ALA A 33 -10.16 4.88 6.70
C ALA A 33 -10.94 5.51 7.86
N GLN A 34 -10.99 4.83 9.01
CA GLN A 34 -11.68 5.34 10.18
C GLN A 34 -11.08 6.65 10.67
N GLN A 35 -9.74 6.72 10.79
CA GLN A 35 -9.06 7.94 11.22
C GLN A 35 -9.25 9.08 10.21
N ALA A 36 -9.15 8.80 8.91
CA ALA A 36 -9.36 9.80 7.87
C ALA A 36 -10.79 10.33 7.88
N GLY A 37 -11.79 9.44 8.01
CA GLY A 37 -13.20 9.83 8.13
C GLY A 37 -13.46 10.69 9.36
N LEU A 38 -12.99 10.26 10.54
CA LEU A 38 -13.19 10.99 11.80
C LEU A 38 -12.57 12.40 11.77
N ASN A 39 -11.36 12.54 11.23
CA ASN A 39 -10.72 13.85 11.08
C ASN A 39 -11.44 14.76 10.06
N ALA A 40 -12.26 14.18 9.18
CA ALA A 40 -13.03 14.91 8.17
C ALA A 40 -14.45 15.28 8.62
N VAL A 41 -14.89 14.87 9.81
CA VAL A 41 -16.22 15.20 10.35
C VAL A 41 -16.48 16.71 10.41
N PRO A 42 -15.54 17.57 10.87
CA PRO A 42 -15.76 19.02 10.89
C PRO A 42 -15.98 19.65 9.51
N PHE A 43 -15.64 18.93 8.44
CA PHE A 43 -15.79 19.37 7.04
C PHE A 43 -16.92 18.65 6.31
N GLU A 44 -17.80 17.94 7.05
CA GLU A 44 -18.92 17.16 6.50
C GLU A 44 -18.47 16.14 5.43
N SER A 45 -17.22 15.69 5.50
CA SER A 45 -16.55 14.93 4.44
C SER A 45 -16.15 13.52 4.88
N PHE A 46 -16.75 13.00 5.97
CA PHE A 46 -16.44 11.68 6.54
C PHE A 46 -16.43 10.58 5.47
N ALA A 47 -17.52 10.43 4.71
CA ALA A 47 -17.67 9.32 3.76
C ALA A 47 -16.61 9.36 2.65
N TRP A 48 -16.26 10.56 2.19
CA TRP A 48 -15.24 10.76 1.16
C TRP A 48 -13.84 10.39 1.67
N CYS A 49 -13.46 10.89 2.85
CA CYS A 49 -12.16 10.61 3.44
C CYS A 49 -12.02 9.16 3.91
N TYR A 50 -13.11 8.56 4.40
CA TYR A 50 -13.17 7.15 4.74
C TYR A 50 -12.89 6.26 3.52
N ALA A 51 -13.60 6.51 2.41
CA ALA A 51 -13.38 5.79 1.16
C ALA A 51 -11.96 5.99 0.61
N ALA A 52 -11.43 7.22 0.66
CA ALA A 52 -10.05 7.50 0.25
C ALA A 52 -9.05 6.69 1.08
N GLY A 53 -9.23 6.61 2.40
CA GLY A 53 -8.41 5.80 3.29
C GLY A 53 -8.48 4.30 2.97
N LEU A 54 -9.67 3.76 2.66
CA LEU A 54 -9.81 2.36 2.25
C LEU A 54 -9.08 2.06 0.93
N TRP A 55 -9.05 3.02 0.00
CA TRP A 55 -8.59 2.74 -1.36
C TRP A 55 -7.11 3.03 -1.59
N HIS A 56 -6.51 3.92 -0.80
CA HIS A 56 -5.20 4.50 -1.10
C HIS A 56 -4.10 3.45 -1.35
N ASP A 57 -4.17 2.32 -0.64
CA ASP A 57 -3.16 1.27 -0.64
C ASP A 57 -3.65 -0.07 -1.22
N LEU A 58 -4.78 -0.10 -1.94
CA LEU A 58 -5.29 -1.34 -2.53
C LEU A 58 -4.29 -2.05 -3.45
N GLY A 59 -3.33 -1.32 -4.04
CA GLY A 59 -2.30 -1.94 -4.88
C GLY A 59 -1.35 -2.84 -4.10
N LYS A 60 -1.30 -2.73 -2.76
CA LYS A 60 -0.52 -3.63 -1.91
C LYS A 60 -1.05 -5.06 -1.92
N TYR A 61 -2.32 -5.29 -2.29
CA TYR A 61 -2.85 -6.66 -2.48
C TYR A 61 -2.22 -7.39 -3.67
N ARG A 62 -1.60 -6.68 -4.61
CA ARG A 62 -1.02 -7.28 -5.81
C ARG A 62 0.20 -8.12 -5.47
N ALA A 63 0.31 -9.31 -6.10
CA ALA A 63 1.43 -10.23 -5.88
C ALA A 63 2.82 -9.58 -6.04
N PRO A 64 3.09 -8.71 -7.04
CA PRO A 64 4.38 -8.02 -7.13
C PRO A 64 4.70 -7.12 -5.93
N PHE A 65 3.69 -6.48 -5.32
CA PHE A 65 3.90 -5.65 -4.15
C PHE A 65 4.12 -6.48 -2.87
N GLN A 66 3.38 -7.58 -2.73
CA GLN A 66 3.61 -8.53 -1.63
C GLN A 66 4.99 -9.18 -1.73
N TYR A 67 5.45 -9.53 -2.94
CA TYR A 67 6.81 -10.01 -3.17
C TYR A 67 7.85 -8.97 -2.77
N TYR A 68 7.64 -7.71 -3.15
CA TYR A 68 8.51 -6.61 -2.73
C TYR A 68 8.60 -6.49 -1.20
N ILE A 69 7.46 -6.50 -0.50
CA ILE A 69 7.44 -6.41 0.98
C ILE A 69 8.15 -7.62 1.61
N ARG A 70 7.93 -8.84 1.12
CA ARG A 70 8.45 -10.05 1.76
C ARG A 70 9.92 -10.29 1.46
N VAL A 71 10.31 -10.14 0.19
CA VAL A 71 11.62 -10.60 -0.28
C VAL A 71 12.56 -9.43 -0.48
N ALA A 72 12.11 -8.39 -1.18
CA ALA A 72 12.99 -7.29 -1.56
C ALA A 72 13.31 -6.34 -0.39
N SER A 73 12.46 -6.26 0.62
CA SER A 73 12.75 -5.53 1.86
C SER A 73 13.74 -6.26 2.78
N GLY A 74 13.98 -7.56 2.55
CA GLY A 74 14.73 -8.44 3.44
C GLY A 74 13.92 -9.08 4.57
N PHE A 75 12.60 -8.86 4.65
CA PHE A 75 11.75 -9.38 5.73
C PHE A 75 11.74 -10.90 5.88
N GLU A 76 11.62 -11.65 4.78
CA GLU A 76 11.58 -13.12 4.77
C GLU A 76 12.89 -13.75 4.23
N ARG A 77 13.98 -12.97 4.09
CA ARG A 77 15.27 -13.54 3.68
C ARG A 77 15.94 -14.21 4.88
N GLU A 78 15.94 -15.54 4.89
CA GLU A 78 16.53 -16.40 5.92
C GLU A 78 18.07 -16.27 6.08
N ASN A 79 18.75 -15.49 5.22
CA ASN A 79 20.20 -15.30 5.27
C ASN A 79 20.59 -13.86 4.90
N ALA A 80 20.62 -12.96 5.89
CA ALA A 80 21.00 -11.55 5.75
C ALA A 80 22.53 -11.33 5.58
N HIS A 81 23.19 -12.18 4.79
CA HIS A 81 24.50 -11.89 4.20
C HIS A 81 24.43 -12.33 2.74
N VAL A 82 24.27 -11.38 1.83
CA VAL A 82 24.76 -11.35 0.44
C VAL A 82 23.94 -10.28 -0.29
N GLU A 83 24.66 -9.23 -0.66
CA GLU A 83 24.41 -8.28 -1.73
C GLU A 83 23.05 -7.54 -1.76
N ARG A 84 23.16 -6.22 -1.63
CA ARG A 84 22.15 -5.24 -2.04
C ARG A 84 22.01 -5.28 -3.57
N GLU A 85 21.62 -6.41 -4.14
CA GLU A 85 21.24 -6.48 -5.54
C GLU A 85 19.93 -5.71 -5.71
N LYS A 86 20.08 -4.57 -6.38
CA LYS A 86 19.06 -3.68 -6.94
C LYS A 86 17.65 -3.96 -6.41
N SER A 87 17.22 -3.13 -5.46
CA SER A 87 15.82 -3.00 -5.08
C SER A 87 14.96 -3.07 -6.36
N PRO A 88 13.95 -3.95 -6.43
CA PRO A 88 13.04 -4.00 -7.56
C PRO A 88 12.60 -2.56 -7.84
N GLY A 89 12.67 -2.15 -9.11
CA GLY A 89 12.24 -0.81 -9.50
C GLY A 89 10.90 -0.46 -8.86
N ARG A 90 10.68 0.83 -8.57
CA ARG A 90 9.53 1.35 -7.83
C ARG A 90 8.22 0.61 -8.20
N VAL A 91 7.67 -0.16 -7.26
CA VAL A 91 6.39 -0.83 -7.45
C VAL A 91 5.26 0.13 -7.05
N PHE A 92 4.39 0.47 -7.99
CA PHE A 92 3.28 1.39 -7.74
C PHE A 92 2.12 0.69 -7.02
N HIS A 93 1.71 1.22 -5.86
CA HIS A 93 0.56 0.73 -5.08
C HIS A 93 -0.65 1.67 -5.15
N SER A 94 -0.44 2.98 -5.23
CA SER A 94 -1.53 3.97 -5.25
C SER A 94 -2.37 3.95 -6.53
N THR A 95 -1.82 3.48 -7.65
CA THR A 95 -2.53 3.41 -8.94
C THR A 95 -3.79 2.55 -8.87
N ALA A 96 -3.76 1.45 -8.13
CA ALA A 96 -4.92 0.58 -8.00
C ALA A 96 -6.07 1.29 -7.24
N GLY A 97 -5.74 2.03 -6.18
CA GLY A 97 -6.69 2.86 -5.45
C GLY A 97 -7.33 3.93 -6.34
N THR A 98 -6.51 4.59 -7.17
CA THR A 98 -7.00 5.57 -8.14
C THR A 98 -7.96 4.97 -9.16
N LEU A 99 -7.60 3.84 -9.77
CA LEU A 99 -8.48 3.15 -10.74
C LEU A 99 -9.81 2.74 -10.10
N HIS A 100 -9.77 2.26 -8.85
CA HIS A 100 -10.97 1.91 -8.11
C HIS A 100 -11.87 3.13 -7.86
N ALA A 101 -11.28 4.27 -7.46
CA ALA A 101 -12.02 5.52 -7.26
C ALA A 101 -12.71 6.01 -8.53
N ILE A 102 -12.02 5.95 -9.69
CA ILE A 102 -12.61 6.32 -10.99
C ILE A 102 -13.82 5.45 -11.32
N LYS A 103 -13.71 4.13 -11.07
CA LYS A 103 -14.80 3.18 -11.32
C LYS A 103 -16.01 3.45 -10.43
N GLN A 104 -15.78 3.77 -9.16
CA GLN A 104 -16.85 4.00 -8.19
C GLN A 104 -17.52 5.37 -8.37
N TRP A 105 -16.77 6.39 -8.81
CA TRP A 105 -17.24 7.76 -9.01
C TRP A 105 -16.87 8.34 -10.38
N PRO A 106 -17.57 7.93 -11.45
CA PRO A 106 -17.29 8.39 -12.81
C PRO A 106 -17.52 9.90 -13.03
N GLY A 107 -18.22 10.58 -12.12
CA GLY A 107 -18.48 12.03 -12.17
C GLY A 107 -17.29 12.92 -11.72
N CYS A 108 -16.31 12.38 -11.00
CA CYS A 108 -15.15 13.14 -10.52
C CYS A 108 -14.05 13.21 -11.59
N LYS A 109 -14.17 14.15 -12.53
CA LYS A 109 -13.25 14.31 -13.68
C LYS A 109 -11.82 14.76 -13.34
N ARG A 110 -11.46 14.96 -12.07
CA ARG A 110 -10.13 15.48 -11.68
C ARG A 110 -9.52 14.70 -10.51
N ILE A 111 -9.23 13.42 -10.74
CA ILE A 111 -8.20 12.71 -9.97
C ILE A 111 -6.88 12.94 -10.71
N VAL A 112 -5.94 13.67 -10.10
CA VAL A 112 -4.61 13.92 -10.69
C VAL A 112 -3.80 12.63 -10.59
N VAL A 113 -3.82 11.86 -11.67
CA VAL A 113 -2.90 10.72 -11.85
C VAL A 113 -1.55 11.29 -12.29
N GLN A 114 -0.44 10.87 -11.66
CA GLN A 114 0.88 11.00 -12.30
C GLN A 114 0.84 10.19 -13.60
N LYS A 115 0.54 10.88 -14.70
CA LYS A 115 0.17 10.31 -15.99
C LYS A 115 1.36 9.73 -16.77
N GLU A 116 2.57 9.72 -16.19
CA GLU A 116 3.80 9.46 -16.93
C GLU A 116 4.15 7.98 -17.18
N LEU A 117 3.35 7.00 -16.76
CA LEU A 117 3.73 5.58 -16.92
C LEU A 117 2.69 4.65 -17.54
N VAL A 118 1.53 5.16 -17.99
CA VAL A 118 0.51 4.30 -18.64
C VAL A 118 0.72 4.17 -20.16
N THR A 119 1.67 4.88 -20.76
CA THR A 119 1.88 4.88 -22.23
C THR A 119 2.93 3.90 -22.75
N ASN A 120 3.55 3.06 -21.92
CA ASN A 120 4.61 2.13 -22.38
C ASN A 120 4.29 0.64 -22.18
N VAL A 121 3.02 0.24 -22.14
CA VAL A 121 2.63 -1.18 -22.25
C VAL A 121 1.84 -1.39 -23.54
N SER A 122 2.47 -1.09 -24.66
CA SER A 122 2.09 -1.59 -25.99
C SER A 122 3.08 -1.07 -27.04
N LYS A 123 4.29 -1.63 -27.05
CA LYS A 123 5.08 -1.95 -28.25
C LYS A 123 5.98 -3.14 -27.92
#